data_AF-A0A965QVR8-F1
#
_entry.id   AF-A0A965QVR8-F1
#
_cell.length_a   1.000
_cell.length_b   1.000
_cell.length_c   1.000
_cell.angle_alpha   90.00
_cell.angle_beta   90.00
_cell.angle_gamma   90.00
#
_symmetry.space_group_name_H-M   'P 1'
#
loop_
_entity.id
_entity.type
_entity.pdbx_description
1 polymer ?
#
loop_
_entity_poly.entity_id
_entity_poly.type
_entity_poly.pdbx_seq_one_letter_code
_entity_poly.pdbx_strand_id
1 'polypeptide(L)'
;MIFPSFPLPDGKTTLAHQRMGFYVAPDDRLLVLAFYGKSPAPNDGTGIGRAVREVHRDGSLGPIYFIRLNAKQPFPDLKLPYPFYRASPDSGFVAACDALLANRLFTAQWWEEDQLDESGFFSVRGKALSFVRRPDGTALGIWKNALVATTADEGRTWTPTRVAPTLPSNASKYWLQHTGDSRYALFFNPTNRLRFPLAVLTSSDCLNFSDLLAVHGELPDQRFGGAYKNLGPQYVRGIVEGNGAPPDASAATWLTYSVNKEDIWVARVPTPISATVAGPVQERFESTPVGGLPAGWNLYSPIWAPVRVVDAGGEAGHALELRDEDPYDYARAVRVFPATHGLKLT
;
A
#
# COMPACT_ATOMS: atom_id res chain seq x y z
N MET A 1 9.94 -10.47 -14.59
CA MET A 1 9.47 -10.96 -13.27
C MET A 1 10.48 -10.54 -12.22
N ILE A 2 10.07 -9.89 -11.12
CA ILE A 2 11.02 -9.35 -10.12
C ILE A 2 11.65 -10.47 -9.27
N PHE A 3 10.82 -11.39 -8.77
CA PHE A 3 11.22 -12.56 -8.00
C PHE A 3 10.47 -13.81 -8.49
N PRO A 4 11.14 -14.72 -9.23
CA PRO A 4 10.51 -15.95 -9.69
C PRO A 4 10.41 -16.99 -8.57
N SER A 5 9.35 -17.80 -8.60
CA SER A 5 9.22 -18.96 -7.73
C SER A 5 10.26 -20.03 -8.10
N PHE A 6 10.56 -20.91 -7.16
CA PHE A 6 11.44 -22.06 -7.38
C PHE A 6 10.85 -23.34 -6.75
N PRO A 7 11.23 -24.52 -7.26
CA PRO A 7 10.72 -25.79 -6.76
C PRO A 7 11.21 -26.08 -5.34
N LEU A 8 10.35 -26.75 -4.57
CA LEU A 8 10.61 -27.23 -3.22
C LEU A 8 10.71 -28.78 -3.23
N PRO A 9 11.39 -29.39 -2.24
CA PRO A 9 11.57 -30.85 -2.18
C PRO A 9 10.27 -31.66 -2.07
N ASP A 10 9.18 -31.03 -1.64
CA ASP A 10 7.84 -31.65 -1.55
C ASP A 10 7.09 -31.67 -2.90
N GLY A 11 7.75 -31.29 -3.99
CA GLY A 11 7.18 -31.24 -5.34
C GLY A 11 6.35 -29.99 -5.63
N LYS A 12 6.23 -29.05 -4.67
CA LYS A 12 5.53 -27.78 -4.87
C LYS A 12 6.51 -26.67 -5.26
N THR A 13 6.00 -25.46 -5.50
CA THR A 13 6.83 -24.25 -5.65
C THR A 13 6.66 -23.33 -4.46
N THR A 14 7.64 -22.47 -4.22
CA THR A 14 7.52 -21.39 -3.23
C THR A 14 6.30 -20.51 -3.46
N LEU A 15 5.68 -20.05 -2.37
CA LEU A 15 4.58 -19.09 -2.38
C LEU A 15 5.07 -17.74 -1.86
N ALA A 16 4.89 -16.68 -2.63
CA ALA A 16 5.31 -15.34 -2.21
C ALA A 16 4.33 -14.73 -1.20
N HIS A 17 4.82 -14.11 -0.13
CA HIS A 17 3.99 -13.36 0.82
C HIS A 17 4.76 -12.23 1.50
N GLN A 18 4.39 -10.98 1.27
CA GLN A 18 5.10 -9.83 1.85
C GLN A 18 4.13 -8.83 2.48
N ARG A 19 4.54 -8.25 3.62
CA ARG A 19 3.95 -7.02 4.18
C ARG A 19 4.71 -5.76 3.81
N MET A 20 5.97 -5.91 3.41
CA MET A 20 6.91 -4.85 3.04
C MET A 20 7.64 -5.30 1.77
N GLY A 21 7.69 -4.42 0.76
CA GLY A 21 8.29 -4.73 -0.55
C GLY A 21 9.42 -3.81 -1.00
N PHE A 22 9.61 -2.65 -0.37
CA PHE A 22 10.54 -1.61 -0.83
C PHE A 22 11.29 -0.98 0.33
N TYR A 23 12.56 -0.65 0.13
CA TYR A 23 13.37 0.16 1.02
C TYR A 23 14.29 1.07 0.21
N VAL A 24 14.26 2.37 0.50
CA VAL A 24 15.29 3.30 0.00
C VAL A 24 16.38 3.40 1.06
N ALA A 25 17.59 2.98 0.70
CA ALA A 25 18.74 2.99 1.59
C ALA A 25 19.32 4.41 1.75
N PRO A 26 20.16 4.67 2.77
CA PRO A 26 20.75 5.99 2.99
C PRO A 26 21.62 6.52 1.83
N ASP A 27 22.06 5.63 0.93
CA ASP A 27 22.81 5.96 -0.29
C ASP A 27 21.91 6.04 -1.54
N ASP A 28 20.60 6.26 -1.35
CA ASP A 28 19.56 6.36 -2.39
C ASP A 28 19.37 5.10 -3.26
N ARG A 29 19.91 3.95 -2.85
CA ARG A 29 19.63 2.67 -3.53
C ARG A 29 18.22 2.18 -3.22
N LEU A 30 17.51 1.74 -4.25
CA LEU A 30 16.19 1.13 -4.10
C LEU A 30 16.32 -0.39 -3.99
N LEU A 31 16.09 -0.92 -2.79
CA LEU A 31 15.94 -2.35 -2.56
C LEU A 31 14.48 -2.75 -2.76
N VAL A 32 14.27 -3.81 -3.55
CA VAL A 32 12.99 -4.53 -3.62
C VAL A 32 13.12 -5.87 -2.90
N LEU A 33 12.05 -6.28 -2.22
CA LEU A 33 12.06 -7.47 -1.37
C LEU A 33 10.91 -8.42 -1.66
N ALA A 34 11.19 -9.70 -1.50
CA ALA A 34 10.19 -10.75 -1.51
C ALA A 34 10.41 -11.75 -0.38
N PHE A 35 9.38 -12.49 -0.01
CA PHE A 35 9.51 -13.61 0.90
C PHE A 35 9.12 -14.88 0.17
N TYR A 36 9.95 -15.92 0.28
CA TYR A 36 9.66 -17.23 -0.25
C TYR A 36 9.11 -18.11 0.87
N GLY A 37 7.78 -18.23 0.94
CA GLY A 37 7.07 -19.15 1.83
C GLY A 37 6.78 -20.49 1.17
N LYS A 38 6.01 -21.34 1.86
CA LYS A 38 5.55 -22.64 1.35
C LYS A 38 4.04 -22.81 1.50
N SER A 39 3.49 -23.75 0.74
CA SER A 39 2.09 -24.18 0.88
C SER A 39 1.89 -25.00 2.17
N PRO A 40 0.70 -24.98 2.80
CA PRO A 40 -0.46 -24.15 2.46
C PRO A 40 -0.42 -22.74 3.08
N ALA A 41 0.41 -22.52 4.09
CA ALA A 41 0.52 -21.25 4.81
C ALA A 41 1.91 -20.64 4.59
N PRO A 42 2.05 -19.63 3.70
CA PRO A 42 3.36 -19.06 3.36
C PRO A 42 3.99 -18.26 4.50
N ASN A 43 3.25 -17.99 5.57
CA ASN A 43 3.59 -17.10 6.67
C ASN A 43 3.32 -17.77 8.03
N ASP A 44 3.56 -19.09 8.11
CA ASP A 44 3.47 -19.84 9.37
C ASP A 44 4.79 -19.81 10.18
N GLY A 45 5.81 -19.09 9.70
CA GLY A 45 7.14 -19.03 10.30
C GLY A 45 8.09 -20.13 9.82
N THR A 46 7.64 -21.04 8.96
CA THR A 46 8.44 -22.13 8.39
C THR A 46 8.68 -21.98 6.89
N GLY A 47 8.69 -20.75 6.38
CA GLY A 47 9.10 -20.45 5.01
C GLY A 47 10.61 -20.61 4.82
N ILE A 48 11.10 -20.28 3.61
CA ILE A 48 12.52 -20.39 3.27
C ILE A 48 13.26 -19.14 3.78
N GLY A 49 12.82 -17.97 3.35
CA GLY A 49 13.48 -16.72 3.71
C GLY A 49 13.08 -15.54 2.84
N ARG A 50 13.58 -14.37 3.24
CA ARG A 50 13.41 -13.11 2.54
C ARG A 50 14.53 -12.91 1.54
N ALA A 51 14.14 -12.62 0.31
CA ALA A 51 14.98 -12.22 -0.79
C ALA A 51 14.98 -10.69 -0.96
N VAL A 52 16.07 -10.20 -1.55
CA VAL A 52 16.32 -8.81 -1.87
C VAL A 52 17.04 -8.72 -3.21
N ARG A 53 16.80 -7.64 -3.95
CA ARG A 53 17.63 -7.20 -5.08
C ARG A 53 17.51 -5.69 -5.23
N GLU A 54 18.44 -5.09 -5.94
CA GLU A 54 18.39 -3.66 -6.27
C GLU A 54 17.58 -3.41 -7.56
N VAL A 55 16.86 -2.30 -7.60
CA VAL A 55 16.35 -1.68 -8.82
C VAL A 55 17.20 -0.45 -9.11
N HIS A 56 17.90 -0.46 -10.24
CA HIS A 56 18.77 0.63 -10.64
C HIS A 56 17.99 1.78 -11.30
N ARG A 57 18.63 2.94 -11.43
CA ARG A 57 18.01 4.16 -11.98
C ARG A 57 17.51 4.01 -13.41
N ASP A 58 18.11 3.12 -14.18
CA ASP A 58 17.71 2.80 -15.56
C ASP A 58 16.58 1.75 -15.64
N GLY A 59 16.06 1.29 -14.49
CA GLY A 59 15.02 0.27 -14.38
C GLY A 59 15.55 -1.17 -14.48
N SER A 60 16.85 -1.36 -14.66
CA SER A 60 17.46 -2.69 -14.63
C SER A 60 17.45 -3.27 -13.20
N LEU A 61 17.48 -4.59 -13.10
CA LEU A 61 17.39 -5.30 -11.83
C LEU A 61 18.71 -6.00 -11.51
N GLY A 62 19.34 -5.66 -10.38
CA GLY A 62 20.54 -6.35 -9.86
C GLY A 62 20.24 -7.81 -9.47
N PRO A 63 21.23 -8.68 -9.20
CA PRO A 63 20.99 -10.09 -8.89
C PRO A 63 20.11 -10.31 -7.64
N ILE A 64 19.44 -11.47 -7.55
CA ILE A 64 18.66 -11.85 -6.37
C ILE A 64 19.58 -12.44 -5.31
N TYR A 65 19.39 -12.00 -4.06
CA TYR A 65 20.06 -12.55 -2.88
C TYR A 65 19.04 -12.86 -1.78
N PHE A 66 19.36 -13.78 -0.88
CA PHE A 66 18.68 -13.86 0.41
C PHE A 66 19.26 -12.82 1.37
N ILE A 67 18.39 -11.98 1.96
CA ILE A 67 18.79 -11.03 3.02
C ILE A 67 18.69 -11.66 4.41
N ARG A 68 17.73 -12.59 4.58
CA ARG A 68 17.49 -13.29 5.83
C ARG A 68 16.80 -14.61 5.54
N LEU A 69 17.30 -15.70 6.09
CA LEU A 69 16.62 -17.00 6.09
C LEU A 69 15.74 -17.10 7.33
N ASN A 70 14.62 -17.82 7.24
CA ASN A 70 13.79 -18.06 8.42
C ASN A 70 14.56 -18.84 9.47
N ALA A 71 14.27 -18.56 10.74
CA ALA A 71 14.86 -19.27 11.87
C ALA A 71 14.58 -20.78 11.81
N LYS A 72 13.37 -21.15 11.35
CA LYS A 72 12.96 -22.54 11.17
C LYS A 72 12.86 -22.90 9.69
N GLN A 73 13.78 -23.74 9.23
CA GLN A 73 13.83 -24.22 7.85
C GLN A 73 12.96 -25.48 7.67
N PRO A 74 12.03 -25.50 6.69
CA PRO A 74 11.20 -26.68 6.42
C PRO A 74 11.95 -27.78 5.65
N PHE A 75 13.03 -27.42 4.97
CA PHE A 75 13.81 -28.31 4.10
C PHE A 75 15.32 -28.10 4.35
N PRO A 76 15.91 -28.79 5.34
CA PRO A 76 17.31 -28.57 5.73
C PRO A 76 18.32 -28.78 4.58
N ASP A 77 18.04 -29.73 3.68
CA ASP A 77 18.93 -30.08 2.57
C ASP A 77 18.65 -29.28 1.28
N LEU A 78 17.77 -28.29 1.34
CA LEU A 78 17.43 -27.48 0.18
C LEU A 78 18.63 -26.63 -0.25
N LYS A 79 19.15 -26.90 -1.45
CA LYS A 79 20.10 -26.02 -2.11
C LYS A 79 19.38 -24.75 -2.56
N LEU A 80 19.69 -23.64 -1.90
CA LEU A 80 19.10 -22.34 -2.22
C LEU A 80 19.54 -21.90 -3.63
N PRO A 81 18.60 -21.43 -4.48
CA PRO A 81 18.92 -21.01 -5.85
C PRO A 81 19.65 -19.66 -5.91
N TYR A 82 19.69 -18.93 -4.78
CA TYR A 82 20.31 -17.61 -4.68
C TYR A 82 21.28 -17.56 -3.50
N PRO A 83 22.40 -16.84 -3.62
CA PRO A 83 23.35 -16.67 -2.54
C PRO A 83 22.82 -15.72 -1.46
N PHE A 84 23.50 -15.68 -0.32
CA PHE A 84 23.24 -14.68 0.72
C PHE A 84 23.79 -13.32 0.31
N TYR A 85 23.15 -12.21 0.71
CA TYR A 85 23.47 -10.86 0.21
C TYR A 85 24.93 -10.45 0.44
N ARG A 86 25.58 -10.95 1.50
CA ARG A 86 27.00 -10.70 1.80
C ARG A 86 27.97 -11.30 0.79
N ALA A 87 27.51 -12.22 -0.06
CA ALA A 87 28.30 -12.74 -1.16
C ALA A 87 28.31 -11.82 -2.38
N SER A 88 27.51 -10.74 -2.39
CA SER A 88 27.55 -9.75 -3.46
C SER A 88 28.93 -9.07 -3.52
N PRO A 89 29.53 -8.90 -4.71
CA PRO A 89 30.76 -8.13 -4.86
C PRO A 89 30.52 -6.61 -4.73
N ASP A 90 29.27 -6.16 -4.81
CA ASP A 90 28.90 -4.75 -4.64
C ASP A 90 28.77 -4.41 -3.15
N SER A 91 29.80 -3.77 -2.60
CA SER A 91 29.86 -3.36 -1.19
C SER A 91 28.79 -2.33 -0.82
N GLY A 92 28.33 -1.49 -1.75
CA GLY A 92 27.25 -0.54 -1.51
C GLY A 92 25.90 -1.24 -1.38
N PHE A 93 25.64 -2.25 -2.21
CA PHE A 93 24.46 -3.11 -2.05
C PHE A 93 24.47 -3.87 -0.71
N VAL A 94 25.62 -4.39 -0.30
CA VAL A 94 25.77 -5.05 1.01
C VAL A 94 25.45 -4.06 2.13
N ALA A 95 26.01 -2.84 2.09
CA ALA A 95 25.76 -1.79 3.06
C ALA A 95 24.28 -1.37 3.11
N ALA A 96 23.61 -1.27 1.96
CA ALA A 96 22.18 -0.99 1.88
C ALA A 96 21.32 -2.08 2.56
N CYS A 97 21.69 -3.36 2.37
CA CYS A 97 21.05 -4.48 3.05
C CYS A 97 21.29 -4.46 4.58
N ASP A 98 22.52 -4.15 5.02
CA ASP A 98 22.84 -4.00 6.44
C ASP A 98 22.07 -2.83 7.07
N ALA A 99 21.93 -1.70 6.37
CA ALA A 99 21.13 -0.55 6.82
C ALA A 99 19.64 -0.93 6.99
N LEU A 100 19.08 -1.70 6.06
CA LEU A 100 17.73 -2.23 6.19
C LEU A 100 17.59 -3.15 7.41
N LEU A 101 18.52 -4.09 7.61
CA LEU A 101 18.51 -5.01 8.75
C LEU A 101 18.64 -4.28 10.10
N ALA A 102 19.32 -3.13 10.13
CA ALA A 102 19.44 -2.29 11.31
C ALA A 102 18.18 -1.46 11.61
N ASN A 103 17.33 -1.20 10.61
CA ASN A 103 16.14 -0.38 10.75
C ASN A 103 14.95 -1.16 11.34
N ARG A 104 14.73 -1.01 12.65
CA ARG A 104 13.74 -1.80 13.39
C ARG A 104 12.29 -1.49 13.02
N LEU A 105 11.95 -0.27 12.61
CA LEU A 105 10.61 0.05 12.09
C LEU A 105 10.33 -0.69 10.77
N PHE A 106 11.33 -0.78 9.89
CA PHE A 106 11.18 -1.50 8.63
C PHE A 106 11.13 -3.02 8.85
N THR A 107 12.05 -3.57 9.65
CA THR A 107 12.09 -5.02 9.89
C THR A 107 10.92 -5.51 10.74
N ALA A 108 10.30 -4.68 11.57
CA ALA A 108 9.07 -5.04 12.32
C ALA A 108 7.92 -5.47 11.40
N GLN A 109 7.91 -5.03 10.13
CA GLN A 109 6.93 -5.46 9.14
C GLN A 109 7.09 -6.93 8.72
N TRP A 110 8.22 -7.58 9.02
CA TRP A 110 8.56 -8.93 8.55
C TRP A 110 8.17 -10.05 9.54
N TRP A 111 7.70 -9.71 10.74
CA TRP A 111 7.43 -10.66 11.81
C TRP A 111 6.50 -11.81 11.37
N GLU A 112 5.45 -11.50 10.61
CA GLU A 112 4.43 -12.50 10.24
C GLU A 112 5.03 -13.68 9.45
N GLU A 113 6.07 -13.45 8.64
CA GLU A 113 6.70 -14.49 7.84
C GLU A 113 7.73 -15.33 8.61
N ASP A 114 8.26 -14.80 9.72
CA ASP A 114 9.34 -15.40 10.53
C ASP A 114 8.93 -15.47 12.01
N GLN A 115 7.64 -15.72 12.28
CA GLN A 115 7.02 -15.63 13.61
C GLN A 115 7.52 -16.66 14.63
N LEU A 116 8.33 -17.64 14.19
CA LEU A 116 8.97 -18.66 15.02
C LEU A 116 10.41 -18.29 15.39
N ASP A 117 10.88 -17.11 15.03
CA ASP A 117 12.17 -16.60 15.45
C ASP A 117 12.16 -16.21 16.94
N GLU A 118 13.06 -16.82 17.69
CA GLU A 118 13.27 -16.60 19.12
C GLU A 118 14.55 -15.79 19.43
N SER A 119 15.28 -15.33 18.39
CA SER A 119 16.54 -14.58 18.55
C SER A 119 16.38 -13.17 19.12
N GLY A 120 15.15 -12.68 19.26
CA GLY A 120 14.86 -11.31 19.67
C GLY A 120 14.95 -10.28 18.54
N PHE A 121 15.03 -10.71 17.27
CA PHE A 121 15.09 -9.79 16.13
C PHE A 121 13.82 -8.92 15.98
N PHE A 122 12.65 -9.45 16.35
CA PHE A 122 11.37 -8.75 16.31
C PHE A 122 10.95 -8.27 17.70
N SER A 123 10.90 -6.95 17.88
CA SER A 123 10.47 -6.30 19.14
C SER A 123 8.95 -6.18 19.28
N VAL A 124 8.20 -6.47 18.23
CA VAL A 124 6.74 -6.36 18.20
C VAL A 124 6.13 -7.44 17.32
N ARG A 125 4.94 -7.89 17.71
CA ARG A 125 4.17 -8.91 17.00
C ARG A 125 2.91 -8.27 16.42
N GLY A 126 2.64 -8.56 15.15
CA GLY A 126 1.44 -8.09 14.49
C GLY A 126 1.47 -8.27 12.99
N LYS A 127 0.29 -8.29 12.38
CA LYS A 127 0.13 -8.53 10.95
C LYS A 127 -0.03 -7.21 10.19
N ALA A 128 0.80 -7.03 9.16
CA ALA A 128 0.77 -5.88 8.26
C ALA A 128 0.94 -4.51 8.95
N LEU A 129 2.02 -4.33 9.71
CA LEU A 129 2.36 -3.04 10.33
C LEU A 129 2.31 -1.89 9.31
N SER A 130 1.57 -0.84 9.63
CA SER A 130 1.69 0.50 9.07
C SER A 130 2.12 1.45 10.18
N PHE A 131 2.99 2.41 9.90
CA PHE A 131 3.40 3.39 10.91
C PHE A 131 3.56 4.79 10.32
N VAL A 132 3.53 5.78 11.20
CA VAL A 132 3.76 7.20 10.91
C VAL A 132 4.39 7.86 12.14
N ARG A 133 5.24 8.88 11.95
CA ARG A 133 5.74 9.70 13.06
C ARG A 133 4.67 10.69 13.52
N ARG A 134 4.47 10.80 14.83
CA ARG A 134 3.55 11.72 15.48
C ARG A 134 4.24 13.07 15.74
N PRO A 135 3.48 14.14 16.06
CA PRO A 135 4.06 15.45 16.38
C PRO A 135 5.01 15.43 17.60
N ASP A 136 4.84 14.49 18.52
CA ASP A 136 5.71 14.31 19.70
C ASP A 136 7.02 13.55 19.38
N GLY A 137 7.27 13.21 18.12
CA GLY A 137 8.43 12.46 17.66
C GLY A 137 8.34 10.95 17.84
N THR A 138 7.33 10.43 18.54
CA THR A 138 7.09 8.98 18.63
C THR A 138 6.47 8.44 17.34
N ALA A 139 6.69 7.17 17.00
CA ALA A 139 5.99 6.54 15.89
C ALA A 139 4.74 5.79 16.39
N LEU A 140 3.60 6.01 15.74
CA LEU A 140 2.38 5.22 15.91
C LEU A 140 2.41 4.05 14.92
N GLY A 141 2.32 2.82 15.43
CA GLY A 141 2.07 1.63 14.64
C GLY A 141 0.61 1.20 14.71
N ILE A 142 0.05 0.78 13.57
CA ILE A 142 -1.23 0.08 13.47
C ILE A 142 -1.07 -1.22 12.68
N TRP A 143 -1.79 -2.26 13.09
CA TRP A 143 -1.83 -3.56 12.44
C TRP A 143 -3.28 -3.96 12.15
N LYS A 144 -3.45 -5.11 11.47
CA LYS A 144 -4.77 -5.76 11.37
C LYS A 144 -5.44 -5.90 12.75
N ASN A 145 -6.77 -5.99 12.75
CA ASN A 145 -7.63 -6.06 13.93
C ASN A 145 -7.56 -4.79 14.80
N ALA A 146 -7.28 -3.64 14.19
CA ALA A 146 -7.14 -2.34 14.84
C ALA A 146 -6.16 -2.35 16.02
N LEU A 147 -5.14 -3.21 16.00
CA LEU A 147 -4.10 -3.21 17.03
C LEU A 147 -3.20 -1.99 16.83
N VAL A 148 -2.90 -1.28 17.91
CA VAL A 148 -2.04 -0.11 17.93
C VAL A 148 -1.02 -0.19 19.05
N ALA A 149 0.15 0.42 18.81
CA ALA A 149 1.22 0.61 19.77
C ALA A 149 2.08 1.80 19.34
N THR A 150 2.89 2.32 20.25
CA THR A 150 3.83 3.41 19.97
C THR A 150 5.25 2.99 20.31
N THR A 151 6.22 3.61 19.62
CA THR A 151 7.65 3.47 19.90
C THR A 151 8.30 4.85 19.93
N ALA A 152 9.20 5.07 20.89
CA ALA A 152 9.95 6.32 21.03
C ALA A 152 11.43 6.16 20.60
N ASP A 153 11.82 4.97 20.14
CA ASP A 153 13.22 4.59 19.89
C ASP A 153 13.41 3.89 18.54
N GLU A 154 12.63 4.31 17.54
CA GLU A 154 12.69 3.82 16.16
C GLU A 154 12.43 2.30 16.05
N GLY A 155 11.48 1.81 16.85
CA GLY A 155 10.99 0.43 16.80
C GLY A 155 11.82 -0.57 17.60
N ARG A 156 12.80 -0.13 18.41
CA ARG A 156 13.56 -1.03 19.28
C ARG A 156 12.71 -1.56 20.43
N THR A 157 11.88 -0.71 21.02
CA THR A 157 10.87 -1.07 22.01
C THR A 157 9.51 -0.49 21.65
N TRP A 158 8.45 -1.20 22.04
CA TRP A 158 7.07 -0.80 21.78
C TRP A 158 6.26 -0.83 23.07
N THR A 159 5.29 0.07 23.18
CA THR A 159 4.27 -0.04 24.23
C THR A 159 3.44 -1.32 24.03
N PRO A 160 2.80 -1.87 25.09
CA PRO A 160 1.91 -3.01 24.93
C PRO A 160 0.82 -2.73 23.89
N THR A 161 0.65 -3.64 22.93
CA THR A 161 -0.38 -3.50 21.89
C THR A 161 -1.77 -3.47 22.48
N ARG A 162 -2.60 -2.52 22.02
CA ARG A 162 -4.01 -2.38 22.43
C ARG A 162 -4.90 -2.34 21.19
N VAL A 163 -6.17 -2.68 21.34
CA VAL A 163 -7.16 -2.43 20.28
C VAL A 163 -7.52 -0.95 20.32
N ALA A 164 -7.40 -0.26 19.18
CA ALA A 164 -7.83 1.12 19.05
C ALA A 164 -9.35 1.20 19.30
N PRO A 165 -9.81 2.09 20.20
CA PRO A 165 -11.24 2.25 20.44
C PRO A 165 -11.92 2.74 19.15
N THR A 166 -13.21 2.42 19.01
CA THR A 166 -14.12 2.83 17.92
C THR A 166 -13.75 2.41 16.48
N LEU A 167 -12.52 1.97 16.22
CA LEU A 167 -12.17 1.37 14.94
C LEU A 167 -12.78 -0.03 14.81
N PRO A 168 -13.40 -0.37 13.65
CA PRO A 168 -13.84 -1.73 13.41
C PRO A 168 -12.62 -2.65 13.37
N SER A 169 -12.76 -3.87 13.87
CA SER A 169 -11.70 -4.87 13.87
C SER A 169 -11.83 -5.76 12.63
N ASN A 170 -10.90 -5.62 11.68
CA ASN A 170 -10.87 -6.46 10.48
C ASN A 170 -9.45 -6.85 10.04
N ALA A 171 -9.40 -7.83 9.13
CA ALA A 171 -8.17 -8.41 8.60
C ALA A 171 -7.73 -7.82 7.24
N SER A 172 -8.35 -6.73 6.76
CA SER A 172 -8.10 -6.14 5.42
C SER A 172 -7.12 -4.97 5.40
N LYS A 173 -6.38 -4.79 6.50
CA LYS A 173 -5.30 -3.81 6.73
C LYS A 173 -5.80 -2.39 7.03
N TYR A 174 -4.90 -1.64 7.65
CA TYR A 174 -5.01 -0.22 7.98
C TYR A 174 -3.72 0.44 7.47
N TRP A 175 -3.83 1.60 6.83
CA TRP A 175 -2.69 2.36 6.34
C TRP A 175 -2.71 3.77 6.95
N LEU A 176 -1.68 4.10 7.72
CA LEU A 176 -1.44 5.43 8.28
C LEU A 176 -0.48 6.20 7.38
N GLN A 177 -0.74 7.48 7.19
CA GLN A 177 0.06 8.36 6.35
C GLN A 177 0.10 9.77 6.95
N HIS A 178 1.30 10.39 6.99
CA HIS A 178 1.43 11.83 7.11
C HIS A 178 1.23 12.47 5.73
N THR A 179 0.35 13.46 5.64
CA THR A 179 -0.08 14.08 4.39
C THR A 179 0.65 15.40 4.11
N GLY A 180 0.67 15.84 2.84
CA GLY A 180 1.42 17.03 2.40
C GLY A 180 0.96 18.36 3.03
N ASP A 181 -0.24 18.39 3.61
CA ASP A 181 -0.83 19.50 4.35
C ASP A 181 -0.57 19.42 5.87
N SER A 182 0.43 18.66 6.30
CA SER A 182 0.83 18.49 7.71
C SER A 182 -0.27 17.91 8.60
N ARG A 183 -1.09 17.03 8.02
CA ARG A 183 -2.13 16.25 8.71
C ARG A 183 -1.80 14.76 8.63
N TYR A 184 -2.72 13.95 9.13
CA TYR A 184 -2.64 12.50 9.13
C TYR A 184 -3.90 11.91 8.50
N ALA A 185 -3.72 10.81 7.78
CA ALA A 185 -4.80 10.05 7.19
C ALA A 185 -4.70 8.57 7.58
N LEU A 186 -5.84 7.96 7.92
CA LEU A 186 -5.99 6.54 8.17
C LEU A 186 -6.90 5.92 7.11
N PHE A 187 -6.34 5.11 6.22
CA PHE A 187 -7.07 4.41 5.16
C PHE A 187 -7.35 2.96 5.56
N PHE A 188 -8.61 2.52 5.43
CA PHE A 188 -9.05 1.21 5.90
C PHE A 188 -10.44 0.86 5.35
N ASN A 189 -10.91 -0.36 5.59
CA ASN A 189 -12.32 -0.70 5.37
C ASN A 189 -13.11 -0.45 6.68
N PRO A 190 -14.16 0.39 6.68
CA PRO A 190 -14.85 0.78 7.91
C PRO A 190 -15.91 -0.25 8.34
N THR A 191 -15.58 -1.54 8.27
CA THR A 191 -16.47 -2.62 8.71
C THR A 191 -15.68 -3.73 9.42
N ASN A 192 -16.36 -4.55 10.22
CA ASN A 192 -15.73 -5.67 10.95
C ASN A 192 -15.46 -6.91 10.06
N ARG A 193 -16.14 -7.04 8.91
CA ARG A 193 -16.07 -8.28 8.11
C ARG A 193 -15.95 -8.03 6.60
N LEU A 194 -16.73 -7.10 6.08
CA LEU A 194 -16.76 -6.76 4.65
C LEU A 194 -15.54 -5.91 4.30
N ARG A 195 -14.97 -6.12 3.12
CA ARG A 195 -13.81 -5.35 2.64
C ARG A 195 -14.26 -4.24 1.70
N PHE A 196 -15.29 -3.50 2.13
CA PHE A 196 -15.94 -2.45 1.37
C PHE A 196 -16.63 -1.45 2.32
N PRO A 197 -16.65 -0.14 2.03
CA PRO A 197 -15.83 0.53 1.00
C PRO A 197 -14.36 0.62 1.43
N LEU A 198 -13.48 1.15 0.59
CA LEU A 198 -12.21 1.72 1.07
C LEU A 198 -12.48 3.16 1.51
N ALA A 199 -12.17 3.48 2.76
CA ALA A 199 -12.44 4.78 3.36
C ALA A 199 -11.17 5.40 3.94
N VAL A 200 -11.28 6.68 4.30
CA VAL A 200 -10.26 7.47 4.99
C VAL A 200 -10.86 8.19 6.17
N LEU A 201 -10.09 8.30 7.26
CA LEU A 201 -10.29 9.29 8.34
C LEU A 201 -9.11 10.27 8.32
N THR A 202 -9.31 11.51 8.74
CA THR A 202 -8.25 12.51 8.88
C THR A 202 -8.01 12.91 10.33
N SER A 203 -6.83 13.42 10.64
CA SER A 203 -6.45 13.89 11.98
C SER A 203 -5.40 15.00 11.88
N SER A 204 -5.41 15.94 12.83
CA SER A 204 -4.35 16.95 12.98
C SER A 204 -3.29 16.56 14.01
N ASP A 205 -3.54 15.56 14.85
CA ASP A 205 -2.69 15.19 16.00
C ASP A 205 -2.21 13.73 15.97
N CYS A 206 -2.62 12.96 14.97
CA CYS A 206 -2.36 11.52 14.85
C CYS A 206 -2.89 10.72 16.06
N LEU A 207 -3.92 11.22 16.73
CA LEU A 207 -4.56 10.59 17.88
C LEU A 207 -6.08 10.54 17.68
N ASN A 208 -6.69 11.67 17.40
CA ASN A 208 -8.12 11.82 17.18
C ASN A 208 -8.39 11.87 15.67
N PHE A 209 -9.03 10.83 15.16
CA PHE A 209 -9.37 10.69 13.75
C PHE A 209 -10.88 10.92 13.52
N SER A 210 -11.21 11.76 12.54
CA SER A 210 -12.57 12.17 12.16
C SER A 210 -12.77 12.12 10.65
N ASP A 211 -13.91 12.63 10.17
CA ASP A 211 -14.18 12.83 8.74
C ASP A 211 -14.11 11.54 7.94
N LEU A 212 -14.97 10.58 8.27
CA LEU A 212 -15.03 9.31 7.55
C LEU A 212 -15.53 9.55 6.11
N LEU A 213 -14.64 9.43 5.13
CA LEU A 213 -14.91 9.67 3.72
C LEU A 213 -14.59 8.44 2.86
N ALA A 214 -15.30 8.29 1.74
CA ALA A 214 -15.05 7.22 0.79
C ALA A 214 -13.87 7.55 -0.13
N VAL A 215 -12.98 6.58 -0.35
CA VAL A 215 -11.89 6.63 -1.33
C VAL A 215 -12.22 5.78 -2.55
N HIS A 216 -12.76 4.58 -2.33
CA HIS A 216 -13.25 3.69 -3.38
C HIS A 216 -14.59 3.10 -2.93
N GLY A 217 -15.65 3.51 -3.62
CA GLY A 217 -17.03 3.13 -3.34
C GLY A 217 -17.64 2.13 -4.32
N GLU A 218 -16.85 1.58 -5.25
CA GLU A 218 -17.31 0.57 -6.21
C GLU A 218 -17.02 -0.86 -5.75
N LEU A 219 -17.83 -1.79 -6.26
CA LEU A 219 -17.73 -3.22 -5.98
C LEU A 219 -17.94 -4.01 -7.28
N PRO A 220 -16.97 -4.00 -8.21
CA PRO A 220 -17.10 -4.73 -9.46
C PRO A 220 -17.18 -6.24 -9.22
N ASP A 221 -17.76 -6.95 -10.18
CA ASP A 221 -17.94 -8.39 -10.12
C ASP A 221 -16.58 -9.11 -10.03
N GLN A 222 -16.52 -10.18 -9.23
CA GLN A 222 -15.36 -11.06 -9.22
C GLN A 222 -15.44 -12.02 -10.40
N ARG A 223 -14.57 -11.84 -11.41
CA ARG A 223 -14.62 -12.64 -12.64
C ARG A 223 -14.03 -14.04 -12.44
N PHE A 224 -13.03 -14.18 -11.56
CA PHE A 224 -12.36 -15.47 -11.33
C PHE A 224 -12.51 -15.95 -9.89
N GLY A 225 -13.13 -17.12 -9.71
CA GLY A 225 -13.16 -17.81 -8.42
C GLY A 225 -11.76 -18.17 -7.92
N GLY A 226 -11.59 -18.29 -6.60
CA GLY A 226 -10.31 -18.70 -6.02
C GLY A 226 -10.34 -18.80 -4.50
N ALA A 227 -9.51 -19.70 -3.97
CA ALA A 227 -9.41 -19.90 -2.52
C ALA A 227 -9.06 -18.58 -1.81
N TYR A 228 -9.81 -18.27 -0.75
CA TYR A 228 -9.62 -17.08 0.09
C TYR A 228 -9.74 -15.73 -0.63
N LYS A 229 -10.24 -15.66 -1.87
CA LYS A 229 -10.66 -14.39 -2.49
C LYS A 229 -11.88 -13.85 -1.74
N ASN A 230 -11.87 -12.54 -1.47
CA ASN A 230 -12.92 -11.84 -0.75
C ASN A 230 -13.29 -10.61 -1.56
N LEU A 231 -14.57 -10.24 -1.59
CA LEU A 231 -15.04 -9.12 -2.38
C LEU A 231 -14.61 -7.76 -1.81
N GLY A 232 -14.36 -6.81 -2.70
CA GLY A 232 -14.15 -5.39 -2.41
C GLY A 232 -12.71 -4.88 -2.43
N PRO A 233 -12.52 -3.54 -2.40
CA PRO A 233 -11.23 -2.88 -2.32
C PRO A 233 -10.57 -3.13 -0.97
N GLN A 234 -9.38 -3.72 -0.97
CA GLN A 234 -8.77 -4.26 0.23
C GLN A 234 -7.25 -4.22 0.17
N TYR A 235 -6.62 -4.41 1.35
CA TYR A 235 -5.18 -4.53 1.49
C TYR A 235 -4.40 -3.25 1.15
N VAL A 236 -5.03 -2.10 1.40
CA VAL A 236 -4.47 -0.76 1.18
C VAL A 236 -3.06 -0.61 1.73
N ARG A 237 -2.20 0.02 0.93
CA ARG A 237 -0.82 0.37 1.25
C ARG A 237 -0.38 1.59 0.45
N GLY A 238 0.35 2.51 1.08
CA GLY A 238 0.98 3.64 0.42
C GLY A 238 2.50 3.58 0.52
N ILE A 239 3.12 4.76 0.47
CA ILE A 239 4.58 4.95 0.55
C ILE A 239 4.96 5.27 1.99
N VAL A 240 5.70 4.38 2.63
CA VAL A 240 6.15 4.56 4.02
C VAL A 240 7.19 5.67 4.11
N GLU A 241 7.20 6.41 5.22
CA GLU A 241 8.24 7.40 5.51
C GLU A 241 9.64 6.81 5.33
N GLY A 242 10.51 7.54 4.61
CA GLY A 242 11.86 7.10 4.26
C GLY A 242 11.97 6.44 2.88
N ASN A 243 10.88 5.98 2.26
CA ASN A 243 10.92 5.40 0.91
C ASN A 243 10.74 6.43 -0.23
N GLY A 244 11.08 7.70 0.03
CA GLY A 244 10.87 8.80 -0.89
C GLY A 244 9.44 9.34 -0.90
N ALA A 245 9.25 10.43 -1.64
CA ALA A 245 7.96 11.10 -1.81
C ALA A 245 7.69 11.28 -3.31
N PRO A 246 6.44 11.07 -3.79
CA PRO A 246 6.09 11.37 -5.17
C PRO A 246 6.23 12.89 -5.44
N PRO A 247 6.46 13.30 -6.71
CA PRO A 247 6.64 14.72 -7.04
C PRO A 247 5.48 15.63 -6.59
N ASP A 248 4.26 15.10 -6.49
CA ASP A 248 3.07 15.82 -6.04
C ASP A 248 2.68 15.52 -4.58
N ALA A 249 3.61 15.06 -3.75
CA ALA A 249 3.35 14.70 -2.35
C ALA A 249 2.78 15.84 -1.48
N SER A 250 3.02 17.10 -1.84
CA SER A 250 2.41 18.26 -1.19
C SER A 250 0.90 18.40 -1.49
N ALA A 251 0.44 17.81 -2.60
CA ALA A 251 -0.92 17.96 -3.13
C ALA A 251 -1.72 16.67 -3.13
N ALA A 252 -1.11 15.49 -2.91
CA ALA A 252 -1.81 14.23 -2.85
C ALA A 252 -1.05 13.12 -2.11
N THR A 253 -1.82 12.15 -1.62
CA THR A 253 -1.34 10.82 -1.20
C THR A 253 -1.67 9.78 -2.27
N TRP A 254 -0.74 8.86 -2.50
CA TRP A 254 -0.92 7.74 -3.41
C TRP A 254 -1.07 6.42 -2.66
N LEU A 255 -2.06 5.63 -3.07
CA LEU A 255 -2.40 4.35 -2.46
C LEU A 255 -2.41 3.26 -3.51
N THR A 256 -2.03 2.05 -3.08
CA THR A 256 -2.18 0.80 -3.84
C THR A 256 -3.07 -0.14 -3.04
N TYR A 257 -3.94 -0.87 -3.72
CA TYR A 257 -4.81 -1.87 -3.11
C TYR A 257 -5.27 -2.86 -4.17
N SER A 258 -5.82 -3.99 -3.74
CA SER A 258 -6.46 -4.93 -4.66
C SER A 258 -7.97 -4.80 -4.56
N VAL A 259 -8.70 -5.02 -5.64
CA VAL A 259 -10.15 -5.27 -5.63
C VAL A 259 -10.36 -6.76 -5.89
N ASN A 260 -11.16 -7.41 -5.04
CA ASN A 260 -11.46 -8.85 -5.12
C ASN A 260 -10.23 -9.80 -5.01
N LYS A 261 -9.05 -9.26 -4.69
CA LYS A 261 -7.73 -9.92 -4.89
C LYS A 261 -7.53 -10.40 -6.33
N GLU A 262 -8.00 -9.60 -7.28
CA GLU A 262 -7.98 -9.90 -8.70
C GLU A 262 -7.36 -8.73 -9.46
N ASP A 263 -7.94 -7.54 -9.32
CA ASP A 263 -7.45 -6.31 -9.93
C ASP A 263 -6.58 -5.53 -8.96
N ILE A 264 -5.50 -4.96 -9.47
CA ILE A 264 -4.63 -4.06 -8.71
C ILE A 264 -4.96 -2.63 -9.08
N TRP A 265 -5.26 -1.84 -8.05
CA TRP A 265 -5.70 -0.46 -8.18
C TRP A 265 -4.70 0.50 -7.55
N VAL A 266 -4.66 1.69 -8.12
CA VAL A 266 -3.96 2.85 -7.57
C VAL A 266 -4.97 3.96 -7.37
N ALA A 267 -4.91 4.68 -6.25
CA ALA A 267 -5.69 5.89 -6.03
C ALA A 267 -4.78 7.07 -5.69
N ARG A 268 -5.08 8.21 -6.31
CA ARG A 268 -4.54 9.52 -5.95
C ARG A 268 -5.59 10.25 -5.11
N VAL A 269 -5.29 10.55 -3.86
CA VAL A 269 -6.19 11.24 -2.93
C VAL A 269 -5.64 12.64 -2.66
N PRO A 270 -6.28 13.72 -3.17
CA PRO A 270 -5.79 15.08 -3.00
C PRO A 270 -5.74 15.54 -1.53
N THR A 271 -4.79 16.41 -1.22
CA THR A 271 -4.66 17.09 0.08
C THR A 271 -4.90 18.59 -0.09
N PRO A 272 -5.67 19.26 0.79
CA PRO A 272 -6.36 18.69 1.95
C PRO A 272 -7.51 17.75 1.56
N ILE A 273 -7.64 16.65 2.29
CA ILE A 273 -8.73 15.68 2.08
C ILE A 273 -10.01 16.30 2.62
N SER A 274 -11.01 16.50 1.74
CA SER A 274 -12.26 17.17 2.10
C SER A 274 -13.47 16.54 1.42
N ALA A 275 -14.62 16.61 2.11
CA ALA A 275 -15.94 16.26 1.57
C ALA A 275 -16.66 17.44 0.93
N THR A 276 -16.16 18.66 1.16
CA THR A 276 -16.85 19.90 0.82
C THR A 276 -16.11 20.66 -0.26
N VAL A 277 -16.89 21.32 -1.11
CA VAL A 277 -16.42 22.25 -2.14
C VAL A 277 -17.03 23.61 -1.83
N ALA A 278 -16.24 24.67 -1.99
CA ALA A 278 -16.68 26.04 -1.79
C ALA A 278 -17.07 26.69 -3.12
N GLY A 279 -18.17 27.43 -3.11
CA GLY A 279 -18.65 28.22 -4.24
C GLY A 279 -19.23 27.42 -5.42
N PRO A 280 -19.80 28.12 -6.41
CA PRO A 280 -20.29 27.49 -7.63
C PRO A 280 -19.19 26.76 -8.40
N VAL A 281 -19.59 25.68 -9.06
CA VAL A 281 -18.75 24.79 -9.85
C VAL A 281 -18.80 25.27 -11.32
N GLN A 282 -17.67 25.70 -11.86
CA GLN A 282 -17.53 26.22 -13.23
C GLN A 282 -16.29 25.63 -13.91
N GLU A 283 -16.47 24.49 -14.57
CA GLU A 283 -15.37 23.72 -15.13
C GLU A 283 -15.16 24.03 -16.60
N ARG A 284 -13.89 24.17 -16.95
CA ARG A 284 -13.41 24.16 -18.33
C ARG A 284 -12.28 23.16 -18.40
N PHE A 285 -12.38 22.21 -19.32
CA PHE A 285 -11.36 21.16 -19.44
C PHE A 285 -10.12 21.61 -20.22
N GLU A 286 -10.12 22.80 -20.80
CA GLU A 286 -8.99 23.39 -21.55
C GLU A 286 -7.68 23.49 -20.76
N SER A 287 -7.77 23.61 -19.43
CA SER A 287 -6.59 23.66 -18.55
C SER A 287 -6.01 22.28 -18.23
N THR A 288 -6.71 21.20 -18.58
CA THR A 288 -6.29 19.83 -18.37
C THR A 288 -5.72 19.28 -19.67
N PRO A 289 -4.46 18.79 -19.70
CA PRO A 289 -3.90 18.18 -20.90
C PRO A 289 -4.76 17.02 -21.41
N VAL A 290 -4.84 16.85 -22.73
CA VAL A 290 -5.44 15.67 -23.36
C VAL A 290 -4.79 14.38 -22.81
N GLY A 291 -5.63 13.40 -22.46
CA GLY A 291 -5.24 12.18 -21.75
C GLY A 291 -5.05 12.36 -20.24
N GLY A 292 -5.26 13.57 -19.72
CA GLY A 292 -5.17 13.91 -18.31
C GLY A 292 -6.43 13.60 -17.50
N LEU A 293 -6.31 13.80 -16.19
CA LEU A 293 -7.40 13.69 -15.21
C LEU A 293 -7.71 15.10 -14.68
N PRO A 294 -8.96 15.61 -14.80
CA PRO A 294 -9.27 16.95 -14.35
C PRO A 294 -9.24 17.08 -12.82
N ALA A 295 -8.76 18.21 -12.32
CA ALA A 295 -8.79 18.52 -10.90
C ALA A 295 -10.23 18.73 -10.40
N GLY A 296 -10.48 18.41 -9.12
CA GLY A 296 -11.79 18.62 -8.48
C GLY A 296 -12.85 17.56 -8.79
N TRP A 297 -12.54 16.57 -9.64
CA TRP A 297 -13.40 15.45 -9.95
C TRP A 297 -12.97 14.18 -9.21
N ASN A 298 -13.94 13.42 -8.70
CA ASN A 298 -13.72 12.05 -8.24
C ASN A 298 -13.92 11.11 -9.43
N LEU A 299 -12.86 10.41 -9.82
CA LEU A 299 -12.84 9.61 -11.04
C LEU A 299 -12.62 8.14 -10.69
N TYR A 300 -13.43 7.29 -11.30
CA TYR A 300 -13.29 5.85 -11.28
C TYR A 300 -13.11 5.40 -12.74
N SER A 301 -11.92 4.89 -13.02
CA SER A 301 -11.43 4.68 -14.38
C SER A 301 -10.77 3.31 -14.51
N PRO A 302 -11.56 2.22 -14.60
CA PRO A 302 -11.05 0.91 -15.03
C PRO A 302 -10.26 1.00 -16.35
N ILE A 303 -9.43 -0.01 -16.63
CA ILE A 303 -8.62 -0.04 -17.86
C ILE A 303 -9.51 -0.12 -19.11
N TRP A 304 -10.62 -0.87 -19.05
CA TRP A 304 -11.59 -1.02 -20.15
C TRP A 304 -12.78 -0.06 -20.06
N ALA A 305 -12.82 0.78 -19.02
CA ALA A 305 -13.79 1.87 -18.93
C ALA A 305 -13.10 3.19 -18.51
N PRO A 306 -12.17 3.72 -19.33
CA PRO A 306 -11.34 4.84 -18.93
C PRO A 306 -12.11 6.17 -18.91
N VAL A 307 -11.74 7.03 -17.96
CA VAL A 307 -12.20 8.42 -17.86
C VAL A 307 -11.05 9.38 -18.09
N ARG A 308 -11.08 10.19 -19.15
CA ARG A 308 -9.97 11.08 -19.55
C ARG A 308 -10.47 12.37 -20.18
N VAL A 309 -9.67 13.43 -20.12
CA VAL A 309 -9.90 14.61 -20.98
C VAL A 309 -9.46 14.29 -22.40
N VAL A 310 -10.30 14.61 -23.38
CA VAL A 310 -10.03 14.45 -24.81
C VAL A 310 -10.22 15.77 -25.55
N ASP A 311 -9.58 15.88 -26.71
CA ASP A 311 -9.94 16.90 -27.70
C ASP A 311 -11.20 16.43 -28.44
N ALA A 312 -12.34 17.09 -28.17
CA ALA A 312 -13.62 16.82 -28.83
C ALA A 312 -13.75 17.58 -30.17
N GLY A 313 -12.80 18.45 -30.51
CA GLY A 313 -12.77 19.22 -31.74
C GLY A 313 -13.86 20.29 -31.85
N GLY A 314 -13.76 21.11 -32.90
CA GLY A 314 -14.74 22.14 -33.23
C GLY A 314 -14.92 23.20 -32.13
N GLU A 315 -16.17 23.61 -31.89
CA GLU A 315 -16.53 24.54 -30.80
C GLU A 315 -16.53 23.88 -29.40
N ALA A 316 -16.50 22.54 -29.33
CA ALA A 316 -16.57 21.81 -28.06
C ALA A 316 -15.23 21.82 -27.29
N GLY A 317 -14.11 22.02 -27.99
CA GLY A 317 -12.79 22.09 -27.37
C GLY A 317 -12.44 20.81 -26.60
N HIS A 318 -12.00 20.94 -25.36
CA HIS A 318 -11.73 19.80 -24.48
C HIS A 318 -12.98 19.31 -23.74
N ALA A 319 -13.17 17.99 -23.71
CA ALA A 319 -14.28 17.33 -23.00
C ALA A 319 -13.79 16.23 -22.07
N LEU A 320 -14.55 15.95 -21.00
CA LEU A 320 -14.34 14.77 -20.17
C LEU A 320 -15.06 13.57 -20.80
N GLU A 321 -14.30 12.62 -21.33
CA GLU A 321 -14.82 11.42 -21.96
C GLU A 321 -14.95 10.29 -20.93
N LEU A 322 -16.06 9.56 -21.01
CA LEU A 322 -16.29 8.29 -20.33
C LEU A 322 -16.46 7.23 -21.42
N ARG A 323 -15.45 6.36 -21.59
CA ARG A 323 -15.56 5.19 -22.47
C ARG A 323 -15.91 3.97 -21.64
N ASP A 324 -16.64 3.04 -22.24
CA ASP A 324 -17.01 1.81 -21.57
C ASP A 324 -17.06 0.64 -22.55
N GLU A 325 -16.12 -0.28 -22.37
CA GLU A 325 -16.04 -1.57 -23.06
C GLU A 325 -15.96 -2.72 -22.04
N ASP A 326 -16.19 -2.45 -20.75
CA ASP A 326 -16.03 -3.44 -19.67
C ASP A 326 -17.37 -4.12 -19.36
N PRO A 327 -17.52 -5.44 -19.60
CA PRO A 327 -18.75 -6.14 -19.26
C PRO A 327 -18.96 -6.38 -17.76
N TYR A 328 -17.97 -6.07 -16.91
CA TYR A 328 -17.97 -6.33 -15.46
C TYR A 328 -17.78 -5.09 -14.60
N ASP A 329 -17.63 -3.93 -15.22
CA ASP A 329 -17.32 -2.67 -14.56
C ASP A 329 -17.85 -1.49 -15.37
N TYR A 330 -17.56 -0.26 -14.95
CA TYR A 330 -18.03 0.93 -15.68
C TYR A 330 -17.17 2.17 -15.44
N ALA A 331 -17.28 3.16 -16.32
CA ALA A 331 -16.66 4.47 -16.15
C ALA A 331 -17.52 5.36 -15.23
N ARG A 332 -16.91 6.06 -14.27
CA ARG A 332 -17.65 7.00 -13.42
C ARG A 332 -16.85 8.26 -13.11
N ALA A 333 -17.52 9.41 -13.25
CA ALA A 333 -17.01 10.72 -12.86
C ALA A 333 -18.02 11.42 -11.95
N VAL A 334 -17.57 11.93 -10.80
CA VAL A 334 -18.42 12.63 -9.83
C VAL A 334 -17.81 13.98 -9.50
N ARG A 335 -18.57 15.05 -9.76
CA ARG A 335 -18.24 16.40 -9.31
C ARG A 335 -19.02 16.76 -8.07
N VAL A 336 -18.31 16.99 -6.96
CA VAL A 336 -18.91 17.47 -5.72
C VAL A 336 -19.15 18.98 -5.85
N PHE A 337 -20.30 19.45 -5.39
CA PHE A 337 -20.71 20.86 -5.36
C PHE A 337 -21.29 21.19 -3.97
N PRO A 338 -21.39 22.48 -3.58
CA PRO A 338 -21.94 22.86 -2.28
C PRO A 338 -23.39 22.39 -2.10
N ALA A 339 -23.73 21.94 -0.89
CA ALA A 339 -25.13 21.70 -0.54
C ALA A 339 -25.96 22.98 -0.73
N THR A 340 -27.07 22.89 -1.45
CA THR A 340 -27.90 24.04 -1.83
C THR A 340 -29.37 23.64 -1.92
N HIS A 341 -30.28 24.59 -1.70
CA HIS A 341 -31.72 24.42 -1.89
C HIS A 341 -32.17 24.63 -3.35
N GLY A 342 -31.29 25.15 -4.21
CA GLY A 342 -31.55 25.35 -5.64
C GLY A 342 -30.29 25.08 -6.45
N LEU A 343 -30.42 24.25 -7.49
CA LEU A 343 -29.33 23.85 -8.36
C LEU A 343 -29.70 24.14 -9.81
N LYS A 344 -28.77 24.77 -10.54
CA LYS A 344 -28.83 24.88 -12.00
C LYS A 344 -27.63 24.11 -12.56
N LEU A 345 -27.89 23.08 -13.34
CA LEU A 345 -26.89 22.35 -14.11
C LEU A 345 -27.02 22.78 -15.57
N THR A 346 -25.91 23.14 -16.20
CA THR A 346 -25.84 23.61 -17.60
C THR A 346 -24.70 22.97 -18.33
#